data_AF-U1PD82-F1
#
_entry.id   AF-U1PD82-F1
#
_cell.length_a   1.000
_cell.length_b   1.000
_cell.length_c   1.000
_cell.angle_alpha   90.00
_cell.angle_beta   90.00
_cell.angle_gamma   90.00
#
_symmetry.space_group_name_H-M   'P 1'
#
loop_
_entity.id
_entity.type
_entity.pdbx_description
1 polymer ?
#
loop_
_entity_poly.entity_id
_entity_poly.type
_entity_poly.pdbx_seq_one_letter_code
_entity_poly.pdbx_strand_id
1 'polypeptide(L)'
;MHGDYPIDDCPTPDPSYSPAEVVSIQLDGLATNNDPVENAGIGTAYNFASPGNRRATGPFNRFVRMVKGPQYAPMVDHVEATTGPMERSGTSAEQRVTLTGPDGRTVTYAFGLSEQSGGELEGCWLTNRVMLD
;
A
#
# COMPACT_ATOMS: atom_id res chain seq x y z
N MET A 1 -0.23 3.07 21.04
CA MET A 1 0.64 2.03 20.46
C MET A 1 -0.23 1.28 19.47
N HIS A 2 -0.09 1.52 18.16
CA HIS A 2 -0.75 0.63 17.19
C HIS A 2 -0.08 -0.73 17.26
N GLY A 3 -0.90 -1.78 17.36
CA GLY A 3 -0.52 -3.14 17.70
C GLY A 3 0.36 -3.83 16.65
N ASP A 4 0.61 -5.12 16.90
CA ASP A 4 1.10 -6.03 15.87
C ASP A 4 0.08 -6.12 14.73
N TYR A 5 0.52 -6.59 13.55
CA TYR A 5 -0.37 -6.79 12.40
C TYR A 5 -1.59 -7.66 12.77
N PRO A 6 -2.81 -7.34 12.29
CA PRO A 6 -3.16 -6.17 11.47
C PRO A 6 -3.29 -4.89 12.30
N ILE A 7 -3.14 -3.74 11.64
CA ILE A 7 -3.47 -2.44 12.24
C ILE A 7 -4.99 -2.34 12.34
N ASP A 8 -5.49 -2.19 13.56
CA ASP A 8 -6.90 -2.01 13.88
C ASP A 8 -7.48 -0.77 13.17
N ASP A 9 -8.80 -0.77 12.97
CA ASP A 9 -9.56 0.32 12.34
C ASP A 9 -9.12 0.70 10.90
N CYS A 10 -8.28 -0.13 10.27
CA CYS A 10 -7.83 0.00 8.89
C CYS A 10 -8.33 -1.19 8.05
N PRO A 11 -8.69 -0.99 6.77
CA PRO A 11 -9.02 -2.08 5.86
C PRO A 11 -7.97 -3.21 5.86
N THR A 12 -8.45 -4.44 5.72
CA THR A 12 -7.63 -5.66 5.67
C THR A 12 -7.78 -6.37 4.32
N PRO A 13 -6.82 -7.21 3.93
CA PRO A 13 -6.93 -8.01 2.71
C PRO A 13 -8.13 -8.95 2.73
N ASP A 14 -8.77 -9.12 1.58
CA ASP A 14 -9.87 -10.06 1.35
C ASP A 14 -9.65 -10.81 0.02
N PRO A 15 -9.91 -12.14 -0.07
CA PRO A 15 -9.72 -12.90 -1.30
C PRO A 15 -10.62 -12.48 -2.47
N SER A 16 -11.69 -11.73 -2.22
CA SER A 16 -12.56 -11.18 -3.26
C SER A 16 -11.95 -9.97 -3.96
N TYR A 17 -10.94 -9.31 -3.39
CA TYR A 17 -10.30 -8.14 -4.00
C TYR A 17 -9.38 -8.56 -5.14
N SER A 18 -9.57 -7.94 -6.29
CA SER A 18 -8.62 -7.97 -7.40
C SER A 18 -7.35 -7.18 -7.05
N PRO A 19 -6.22 -7.42 -7.75
CA PRO A 19 -5.00 -6.64 -7.50
C PRO A 19 -5.20 -5.13 -7.73
N ALA A 20 -6.12 -4.73 -8.63
CA ALA A 20 -6.39 -3.32 -8.91
C ALA A 20 -7.17 -2.67 -7.77
N GLU A 21 -8.13 -3.38 -7.19
CA GLU A 21 -8.84 -2.94 -5.98
C GLU A 21 -7.87 -2.81 -4.80
N VAL A 22 -6.93 -3.75 -4.64
CA VAL A 22 -5.91 -3.67 -3.58
C VAL A 22 -5.04 -2.42 -3.73
N VAL A 23 -4.63 -2.04 -4.95
CA VAL A 23 -3.91 -0.78 -5.17
C VAL A 23 -4.83 0.40 -4.86
N SER A 24 -6.07 0.41 -5.35
CA SER A 24 -7.03 1.49 -5.10
C SER A 24 -7.26 1.74 -3.60
N ILE A 25 -7.51 0.68 -2.82
CA ILE A 25 -7.74 0.78 -1.37
C ILE A 25 -6.55 1.45 -0.66
N GLN A 26 -5.32 1.10 -1.06
CA GLN A 26 -4.12 1.72 -0.50
C GLN A 26 -4.01 3.19 -0.90
N LEU A 27 -4.31 3.54 -2.16
CA LEU A 27 -4.29 4.93 -2.61
C LEU A 27 -5.35 5.76 -1.88
N ASP A 28 -6.59 5.28 -1.82
CA ASP A 28 -7.69 5.98 -1.14
C ASP A 28 -7.35 6.22 0.33
N GLY A 29 -6.83 5.22 1.03
CA GLY A 29 -6.39 5.38 2.42
C GLY A 29 -5.25 6.39 2.56
N LEU A 30 -4.25 6.35 1.68
CA LEU A 30 -3.10 7.26 1.73
C LEU A 30 -3.47 8.71 1.37
N ALA A 31 -4.51 8.94 0.57
CA ALA A 31 -5.02 10.27 0.25
C ALA A 31 -5.65 10.96 1.48
N THR A 32 -6.24 10.19 2.40
CA THR A 32 -6.81 10.68 3.66
C THR A 32 -6.09 10.07 4.86
N ASN A 33 -4.77 10.25 4.94
CA ASN A 33 -3.92 9.41 5.79
C ASN A 33 -4.27 9.43 7.29
N ASN A 34 -4.99 10.44 7.79
CA ASN A 34 -5.34 10.59 9.19
C ASN A 34 -6.84 10.38 9.50
N ASP A 35 -7.61 9.82 8.58
CA ASP A 35 -9.04 9.52 8.76
C ASP A 35 -9.26 7.99 8.70
N PRO A 36 -9.90 7.34 9.70
CA PRO A 36 -10.52 7.91 10.91
C PRO A 36 -9.57 8.22 12.06
N VAL A 37 -8.31 7.77 11.99
CA VAL A 37 -7.30 7.94 13.04
C VAL A 37 -5.94 8.29 12.43
N GLU A 38 -5.03 8.81 13.25
CA GLU A 38 -3.68 9.18 12.80
C GLU A 38 -2.98 8.01 12.10
N ASN A 39 -2.48 8.25 10.88
CA ASN A 39 -1.81 7.25 10.03
C ASN A 39 -2.69 6.06 9.60
N ALA A 40 -4.01 6.16 9.61
CA ALA A 40 -4.91 5.15 9.07
C ALA A 40 -4.59 4.77 7.61
N GLY A 41 -4.20 5.73 6.77
CA GLY A 41 -3.77 5.45 5.39
C GLY A 41 -2.53 4.58 5.30
N ILE A 42 -1.49 4.93 6.07
CA ILE A 42 -0.28 4.11 6.20
C ILE A 42 -0.59 2.76 6.87
N GLY A 43 -1.53 2.72 7.82
CA GLY A 43 -2.04 1.50 8.45
C GLY A 43 -2.66 0.54 7.42
N THR A 44 -3.49 1.08 6.54
CA THR A 44 -4.05 0.38 5.38
C THR A 44 -2.95 -0.18 4.49
N ALA A 45 -1.98 0.64 4.09
CA ALA A 45 -0.84 0.17 3.29
C ALA A 45 -0.03 -0.95 3.99
N TYR A 46 0.12 -0.87 5.32
CA TYR A 46 0.80 -1.90 6.11
C TYR A 46 -0.02 -3.20 6.19
N ASN A 47 -1.35 -3.11 6.24
CA ASN A 47 -2.24 -4.26 6.21
C ASN A 47 -2.18 -5.01 4.87
N PHE A 48 -2.09 -4.27 3.77
CA PHE A 48 -1.96 -4.84 2.42
C PHE A 48 -0.53 -5.22 2.03
N ALA A 49 0.49 -4.87 2.80
CA ALA A 49 1.85 -5.33 2.56
C ALA A 49 1.94 -6.87 2.67
N SER A 50 2.78 -7.53 1.87
CA SER A 50 3.00 -8.97 2.06
C SER A 50 3.80 -9.26 3.33
N PRO A 51 3.76 -10.49 3.88
CA PRO A 51 4.61 -10.86 5.01
C PRO A 51 6.10 -10.63 4.74
N GLY A 52 6.55 -10.83 3.50
CA GLY A 52 7.91 -10.52 3.06
C GLY A 52 8.21 -9.03 3.10
N ASN A 53 7.29 -8.21 2.58
CA ASN A 53 7.40 -6.75 2.60
C ASN A 53 7.48 -6.23 4.04
N ARG A 54 6.53 -6.59 4.92
CA ARG A 54 6.56 -6.21 6.34
C ARG A 54 7.86 -6.58 7.05
N ARG A 55 8.42 -7.77 6.78
CA ARG A 55 9.72 -8.16 7.34
C ARG A 55 10.87 -7.25 6.87
N ALA A 56 10.88 -6.86 5.60
CA ALA A 56 11.92 -5.99 5.03
C ALA A 56 11.82 -4.55 5.55
N THR A 57 10.61 -4.03 5.64
CA THR A 57 10.32 -2.65 6.06
C THR A 57 10.24 -2.48 7.57
N GLY A 58 10.07 -3.59 8.30
CA GLY A 58 10.04 -3.66 9.75
C GLY A 58 8.67 -3.31 10.35
N PRO A 59 8.57 -3.26 11.69
CA PRO A 59 7.31 -3.05 12.40
C PRO A 59 6.68 -1.71 12.04
N PHE A 60 5.37 -1.57 12.33
CA PHE A 60 4.56 -0.44 11.89
C PHE A 60 5.21 0.94 12.12
N ASN A 61 5.77 1.20 13.30
CA ASN A 61 6.45 2.47 13.59
C ASN A 61 7.65 2.75 12.66
N ARG A 62 8.39 1.72 12.23
CA ARG A 62 9.47 1.87 11.24
C ARG A 62 8.89 2.09 9.85
N PHE A 63 7.81 1.38 9.51
CA PHE A 63 7.09 1.55 8.26
C PHE A 63 6.56 2.99 8.10
N VAL A 64 5.91 3.55 9.12
CA VAL A 64 5.44 4.95 9.13
C VAL A 64 6.59 5.92 8.84
N ARG A 65 7.74 5.77 9.52
CA ARG A 65 8.91 6.65 9.29
C ARG A 65 9.45 6.53 7.87
N MET A 66 9.44 5.33 7.29
CA MET A 66 9.88 5.12 5.92
C MET A 66 8.91 5.75 4.91
N VAL A 67 7.60 5.54 5.06
CA VAL A 67 6.59 6.10 4.13
C VAL A 67 6.54 7.63 4.21
N LYS A 68 6.69 8.21 5.40
CA LYS A 68 6.83 9.68 5.57
C LYS A 68 8.19 10.24 5.12
N GLY A 69 9.14 9.37 4.75
CA GLY A 69 10.47 9.78 4.29
C GLY A 69 10.47 10.36 2.87
N PRO A 70 11.53 11.07 2.45
CA PRO A 70 11.55 11.85 1.20
C PRO A 70 11.16 11.07 -0.07
N GLN A 71 11.48 9.77 -0.12
CA GLN A 71 11.22 8.88 -1.25
C GLN A 71 9.73 8.60 -1.46
N TYR A 72 8.97 8.46 -0.37
CA TYR A 72 7.57 8.04 -0.40
C TYR A 72 6.62 9.13 0.12
N ALA A 73 7.14 10.25 0.63
CA ALA A 73 6.34 11.37 1.12
C ALA A 73 5.26 11.85 0.13
N PRO A 74 5.49 11.87 -1.21
CA PRO A 74 4.42 12.23 -2.16
C PRO A 74 3.21 11.30 -2.16
N MET A 75 3.30 10.09 -1.58
CA MET A 75 2.15 9.19 -1.45
C MET A 75 1.18 9.63 -0.35
N VAL A 76 1.69 10.28 0.70
CA VAL A 76 0.91 10.63 1.89
C VAL A 76 0.19 11.94 1.64
N ASP A 77 -1.13 11.95 1.85
CA ASP A 77 -2.01 13.09 1.60
C ASP A 77 -1.88 13.62 0.16
N HIS A 78 -1.67 12.71 -0.80
CA HIS A 78 -1.58 13.06 -2.21
C HIS A 78 -2.91 13.64 -2.70
N VAL A 79 -2.81 14.62 -3.61
CA VAL A 79 -3.98 15.35 -4.12
C VAL A 79 -4.45 14.84 -5.48
N GLU A 80 -3.63 14.04 -6.16
CA GLU A 80 -3.94 13.42 -7.43
C GLU A 80 -3.29 12.05 -7.53
N ALA A 81 -4.03 11.08 -8.06
CA ALA A 81 -3.54 9.76 -8.39
C ALA A 81 -4.01 9.36 -9.79
N THR A 82 -3.05 9.06 -10.67
CA THR A 82 -3.31 8.50 -12.00
C THR A 82 -2.75 7.09 -12.07
N THR A 83 -3.62 6.09 -12.25
CA THR A 83 -3.23 4.69 -12.39
C THR A 83 -3.01 4.33 -13.86
N GLY A 84 -1.94 3.59 -14.12
CA GLY A 84 -1.72 2.90 -15.38
C GLY A 84 -2.52 1.60 -15.46
N PRO A 85 -2.42 0.87 -16.59
CA PRO A 85 -3.03 -0.45 -16.72
C PRO A 85 -2.49 -1.41 -15.66
N MET A 86 -3.36 -2.32 -15.20
CA MET A 86 -2.96 -3.44 -14.34
C MET A 86 -2.37 -4.56 -15.21
N GLU A 87 -1.08 -4.84 -15.06
CA GLU A 87 -0.39 -5.92 -15.76
C GLU A 87 -0.36 -7.17 -14.88
N ARG A 88 -1.03 -8.24 -15.31
CA ARG A 88 -1.11 -9.50 -14.54
C ARG A 88 -0.45 -10.66 -15.30
N SER A 89 0.33 -11.46 -14.60
CA SER A 89 0.89 -12.73 -15.07
C SER A 89 0.72 -13.80 -13.99
N GLY A 90 -0.28 -14.69 -14.20
CA GLY A 90 -0.64 -15.72 -13.22
C GLY A 90 -1.06 -15.11 -11.87
N THR A 91 -0.28 -15.43 -10.82
CA THR A 91 -0.46 -14.96 -9.44
C THR A 91 0.39 -13.71 -9.12
N SER A 92 1.02 -13.09 -10.11
CA SER A 92 1.75 -11.83 -9.96
C SER A 92 1.07 -10.70 -10.73
N ALA A 93 1.17 -9.48 -10.21
CA ALA A 93 0.62 -8.30 -10.85
C ALA A 93 1.50 -7.07 -10.59
N GLU A 94 1.50 -6.11 -11.51
CA GLU A 94 2.17 -4.83 -11.36
C GLU A 94 1.27 -3.69 -11.87
N GLN A 95 1.27 -2.56 -11.18
CA GLN A 95 0.58 -1.35 -11.62
C GLN A 95 1.44 -0.12 -11.36
N ARG A 96 1.62 0.69 -12.41
CA ARG A 96 2.23 2.01 -12.30
C ARG A 96 1.21 3.01 -11.78
N VAL A 97 1.61 3.86 -10.84
CA VAL A 97 0.77 4.92 -10.27
C VAL A 97 1.58 6.20 -10.22
N THR A 98 1.07 7.26 -10.85
CA THR A 98 1.65 8.60 -10.76
C THR A 98 0.86 9.40 -9.73
N LEU A 99 1.56 9.89 -8.71
CA LEU A 99 0.98 10.62 -7.59
C LEU A 99 1.53 12.05 -7.56
N THR A 100 0.65 13.01 -7.32
CA THR A 100 1.05 14.39 -6.99
C THR A 100 0.83 14.61 -5.50
N GLY A 101 1.92 14.81 -4.76
CA GLY A 101 1.91 15.07 -3.33
C GLY A 101 1.33 16.45 -2.98
N PRO A 102 1.08 16.72 -1.68
CA PRO A 102 0.51 17.99 -1.23
C PRO A 102 1.43 19.20 -1.46
N ASP A 103 2.73 18.97 -1.66
CA ASP A 103 3.72 19.99 -2.02
C ASP A 103 3.84 20.23 -3.54
N GLY A 104 2.99 19.58 -4.34
CA GLY A 104 2.98 19.66 -5.80
C GLY A 104 4.04 18.80 -6.49
N ARG A 105 4.85 18.02 -5.77
CA ARG A 105 5.79 17.08 -6.39
C ARG A 105 5.05 15.89 -6.97
N THR A 106 5.27 15.62 -8.25
CA THR A 106 4.72 14.45 -8.95
C THR A 106 5.78 13.35 -9.08
N VAL A 107 5.42 12.11 -8.72
CA VAL A 107 6.28 10.94 -8.75
C VAL A 107 5.51 9.72 -9.25
N THR A 108 6.15 8.89 -10.08
CA THR A 108 5.61 7.61 -10.53
C THR A 108 6.21 6.46 -9.72
N TYR A 109 5.34 5.56 -9.28
CA TYR A 109 5.68 4.37 -8.51
C TYR A 109 5.18 3.11 -9.22
N ALA A 110 5.96 2.04 -9.15
CA ALA A 110 5.54 0.69 -9.57
C ALA A 110 5.15 -0.14 -8.34
N PHE A 111 3.87 -0.48 -8.22
CA PHE A 111 3.33 -1.37 -7.20
C PHE A 111 3.39 -2.81 -7.70
N GLY A 112 4.20 -3.65 -7.07
CA GLY A 112 4.27 -5.09 -7.38
C GLY A 112 3.51 -5.90 -6.35
N LEU A 113 2.56 -6.72 -6.79
CA LEU A 113 1.68 -7.54 -5.97
C LEU A 113 1.78 -9.03 -6.31
N SER A 114 1.41 -9.88 -5.36
CA SER A 114 1.12 -11.28 -5.64
C SER A 114 -0.04 -11.82 -4.81
N GLU A 115 -0.77 -12.75 -5.41
CA GLU A 115 -1.76 -13.57 -4.72
C GLU A 115 -1.04 -14.51 -3.76
N GLN A 116 -1.48 -14.55 -2.50
CA GLN A 116 -0.86 -15.40 -1.49
C GLN A 116 -1.36 -16.83 -1.60
N SER A 117 -0.45 -17.78 -1.43
CA SER A 117 -0.75 -19.22 -1.37
C SER A 117 -0.58 -19.75 0.05
N GLY A 118 -1.67 -20.26 0.63
CA GLY A 118 -1.70 -20.87 1.96
C GLY A 118 -1.65 -19.87 3.13
N GLY A 119 -1.99 -20.37 4.32
CA GLY A 119 -2.06 -19.59 5.56
C GLY A 119 -3.31 -18.70 5.64
N GLU A 120 -3.36 -17.81 6.63
CA GLU A 120 -4.54 -16.97 6.92
C GLU A 120 -4.87 -15.93 5.83
N LEU A 121 -3.95 -15.70 4.89
CA LEU A 121 -4.11 -14.74 3.80
C LEU A 121 -4.25 -15.43 2.43
N GLU A 122 -4.49 -16.74 2.41
CA GLU A 122 -4.67 -17.50 1.16
C GLU A 122 -5.73 -16.86 0.24
N GLY A 123 -5.36 -16.69 -1.04
CA GLY A 123 -6.22 -16.07 -2.06
C GLY A 123 -6.21 -14.53 -2.04
N CYS A 124 -5.68 -13.87 -1.01
CA CYS A 124 -5.57 -12.42 -0.97
C CYS A 124 -4.42 -11.91 -1.85
N TRP A 125 -4.63 -10.79 -2.55
CA TRP A 125 -3.57 -10.04 -3.20
C TRP A 125 -2.87 -9.11 -2.19
N LEU A 126 -1.54 -9.13 -2.15
CA LEU A 126 -0.74 -8.28 -1.25
C LEU A 126 0.39 -7.57 -2.00
N THR A 127 0.73 -6.36 -1.55
CA THR A 127 1.84 -5.55 -2.08
C THR A 127 3.17 -6.11 -1.60
N ASN A 128 3.97 -6.66 -2.52
CA ASN A 128 5.31 -7.15 -2.25
C ASN A 128 6.35 -6.04 -2.20
N ARG A 129 6.20 -5.03 -3.06
CA ARG A 129 7.14 -3.92 -3.22
C ARG A 129 6.45 -2.71 -3.81
N VAL A 130 6.98 -1.53 -3.50
CA VAL A 130 6.70 -0.30 -4.23
C VAL A 130 8.04 0.34 -4.55
N MET A 131 8.29 0.62 -5.83
CA MET A 131 9.57 1.17 -6.30
C MET A 131 9.31 2.49 -7.02
N LEU A 132 10.29 3.39 -6.99
CA LEU A 132 10.32 4.52 -7.92
C LEU A 132 10.55 3.95 -9.34
N ASP A 133 9.78 4.45 -10.29
CA ASP A 133 9.92 4.15 -11.73
C ASP A 133 10.68 5.27 -12.45
#